data_AF-A0AA96UPR3-F1
#
_entry.id   AF-A0AA96UPR3-F1
#
_cell.length_a   1.000
_cell.length_b   1.000
_cell.length_c   1.000
_cell.angle_alpha   90.00
_cell.angle_beta   90.00
_cell.angle_gamma   90.00
#
_symmetry.space_group_name_H-M   'P 1'
#
loop_
_entity.id
_entity.type
_entity.pdbx_description
1 polymer ?
#
loop_
_entity_poly.entity_id
_entity_poly.type
_entity_poly.pdbx_seq_one_letter_code
_entity_poly.pdbx_strand_id
1 'polypeptide(L)' 'MKKIMLFLAMTSILSACQPNYTGKYIEIGDTLTDYTKECFKENEIPYKYEKGKLYIPEDAFDTAIYTCS' A
#
# COMPACT_ATOMS: atom_id res chain seq x y z
N MET A 1 12.98 -4.05 35.25
CA MET A 1 11.86 -3.29 34.65
C MET A 1 12.31 -2.12 33.78
N LYS A 2 13.35 -1.34 34.16
CA LYS A 2 13.85 -0.19 33.38
C LYS A 2 14.39 -0.54 31.98
N LYS A 3 14.95 -1.75 31.79
CA LYS A 3 15.48 -2.22 30.49
C LYS A 3 14.39 -2.63 29.48
N ILE A 4 13.23 -3.11 29.93
CA ILE A 4 12.13 -3.53 29.04
C ILE A 4 11.45 -2.31 28.41
N MET A 5 11.37 -1.20 29.17
CA MET A 5 10.82 0.06 28.68
C MET A 5 11.65 0.70 27.56
N LEU A 6 12.95 0.38 27.47
CA LEU A 6 13.84 0.89 26.43
C LEU A 6 13.64 0.17 25.08
N PHE A 7 13.24 -1.09 25.09
CA PHE A 7 12.97 -1.86 23.86
C PHE A 7 11.65 -1.44 23.19
N LEU A 8 10.65 -1.04 23.97
CA LEU A 8 9.34 -0.64 23.45
C LEU A 8 9.37 0.70 22.69
N ALA A 9 10.35 1.56 22.99
CA ALA A 9 10.54 2.84 22.29
C ALA A 9 11.24 2.70 20.93
N MET A 10 11.95 1.59 20.69
CA MET A 10 12.68 1.37 19.44
C MET A 10 11.77 0.85 18.32
N THR A 11 10.73 0.08 18.66
CA THR A 11 9.79 -0.51 17.70
C THR A 11 8.81 0.51 17.12
N SER A 12 8.59 1.65 17.77
CA SER A 12 7.68 2.70 17.31
C SER A 12 8.26 3.60 16.20
N ILE A 13 9.54 3.42 15.82
CA ILE A 13 10.19 4.23 14.78
C ILE A 13 10.04 3.58 13.39
N LEU A 14 9.79 2.27 13.32
CA LEU A 14 9.68 1.54 12.05
C LEU A 14 8.31 1.65 11.38
N SER A 15 7.27 2.04 12.12
CA SER A 15 5.91 2.22 11.57
C SER A 15 5.71 3.55 10.83
N ALA A 16 6.74 4.40 10.73
CA ALA A 16 6.61 5.77 10.23
C ALA A 16 6.91 5.95 8.73
N CYS A 17 7.24 4.88 8.00
CA CYS A 17 7.47 4.92 6.55
C CYS A 17 6.31 4.27 5.79
N GLN A 18 5.07 4.62 6.14
CA GLN A 18 3.94 4.29 5.26
C GLN A 18 4.10 5.10 3.97
N PRO A 19 4.03 4.49 2.77
CA PRO A 19 4.16 5.22 1.53
C PRO A 19 3.03 6.26 1.40
N ASN A 20 3.41 7.51 1.18
CA ASN A 20 2.46 8.60 0.94
C ASN A 20 2.31 8.79 -0.56
N TYR A 21 1.36 8.05 -1.15
CA TYR A 21 1.06 8.17 -2.57
C TYR A 21 0.26 9.45 -2.85
N THR A 22 0.81 10.30 -3.70
CA THR A 22 0.25 11.61 -4.06
C THR A 22 0.05 11.78 -5.57
N GLY A 23 0.47 10.78 -6.35
CA GLY A 23 0.37 10.76 -7.79
C GLY A 23 -1.07 10.75 -8.30
N LYS A 24 -1.22 11.09 -9.58
CA LYS A 24 -2.53 11.01 -10.25
C LYS A 24 -2.98 9.56 -10.38
N TYR A 25 -4.28 9.33 -10.28
CA TYR A 25 -4.84 8.00 -10.51
C TYR A 25 -4.78 7.65 -12.01
N ILE A 26 -4.10 6.56 -12.35
CA ILE A 26 -3.98 6.00 -13.70
C ILE A 26 -4.71 4.67 -13.79
N GLU A 27 -5.28 4.35 -14.96
CA GLU A 27 -5.89 3.04 -15.21
C GLU A 27 -4.80 1.98 -15.33
N ILE A 28 -4.92 0.89 -14.57
CA ILE A 28 -3.96 -0.23 -14.59
C ILE A 28 -4.59 -1.55 -15.03
N GLY A 29 -5.91 -1.60 -15.18
CA GLY A 29 -6.62 -2.81 -15.59
C GLY A 29 -8.14 -2.70 -15.47
N ASP A 30 -8.81 -3.81 -15.71
CA ASP A 30 -10.27 -3.94 -15.70
C ASP A 30 -10.78 -5.01 -14.72
N THR A 31 -9.88 -5.59 -13.93
CA THR A 31 -10.18 -6.70 -13.03
C THR A 31 -9.73 -6.36 -11.61
N LEU A 32 -10.62 -6.56 -10.64
CA LEU A 32 -10.32 -6.44 -9.21
C LEU A 32 -10.63 -7.76 -8.50
N THR A 33 -9.63 -8.65 -8.44
CA THR A 33 -9.73 -9.94 -7.76
C THR A 33 -9.64 -9.77 -6.23
N ASP A 34 -10.05 -10.78 -5.47
CA ASP A 34 -9.90 -10.74 -4.00
C ASP A 34 -8.42 -10.74 -3.57
N TYR A 35 -7.56 -11.46 -4.31
CA TYR A 35 -6.11 -11.39 -4.14
C TYR A 35 -5.57 -9.96 -4.32
N THR A 36 -5.99 -9.28 -5.40
CA THR A 36 -5.57 -7.89 -5.66
C THR A 36 -6.00 -6.95 -4.54
N LYS A 37 -7.23 -7.08 -4.02
CA LYS A 37 -7.72 -6.28 -2.89
C LYS A 37 -6.90 -6.50 -1.62
N GLU A 38 -6.57 -7.76 -1.32
CA GLU A 38 -5.77 -8.13 -0.15
C GLU A 38 -4.35 -7.59 -0.27
N CYS A 39 -3.69 -7.80 -1.42
CA CYS A 39 -2.34 -7.31 -1.65
C CYS A 39 -2.25 -5.78 -1.58
N PHE A 40 -3.21 -5.05 -2.16
CA PHE A 40 -3.25 -3.59 -2.05
C PHE A 40 -3.44 -3.12 -0.61
N LYS A 41 -4.24 -3.83 0.19
CA LYS A 41 -4.42 -3.52 1.60
C LYS A 41 -3.13 -3.74 2.39
N GLU A 42 -2.42 -4.85 2.15
CA GLU A 42 -1.18 -5.18 2.86
C GLU A 42 -0.03 -4.22 2.52
N ASN A 43 0.04 -3.77 1.28
CA ASN A 43 1.08 -2.84 0.79
C ASN A 43 0.64 -1.37 0.83
N GLU A 44 -0.50 -1.10 1.45
CA GLU A 44 -1.06 0.24 1.64
C GLU A 44 -1.25 1.01 0.33
N ILE A 45 -1.48 0.30 -0.77
CA ILE A 45 -1.73 0.86 -2.10
C ILE A 45 -3.19 1.29 -2.19
N PRO A 46 -3.46 2.60 -2.29
CA PRO A 46 -4.82 3.07 -2.48
C PRO A 46 -5.27 2.78 -3.92
N TYR A 47 -6.55 2.41 -4.07
CA TYR A 47 -7.12 2.10 -5.38
C TYR A 47 -8.55 2.63 -5.51
N LYS A 48 -8.98 2.81 -6.76
CA LYS A 48 -10.36 3.06 -7.14
C LYS A 48 -10.80 2.01 -8.15
N TYR A 49 -12.02 1.52 -8.00
CA TYR A 49 -12.63 0.64 -8.99
C TYR A 49 -13.95 1.24 -9.44
N GLU A 50 -13.94 1.85 -10.62
CA GLU A 50 -15.05 2.63 -11.15
C GLU A 50 -15.32 2.22 -12.59
N LYS A 51 -16.60 1.98 -12.93
CA LYS A 51 -17.02 1.57 -14.29
C LYS A 51 -16.27 0.35 -14.84
N GLY A 52 -15.92 -0.59 -13.96
CA GLY A 52 -15.18 -1.81 -14.33
C GLY A 52 -13.71 -1.57 -14.64
N LYS A 53 -13.15 -0.44 -14.21
CA LYS A 53 -11.74 -0.07 -14.40
C LYS A 53 -11.06 0.14 -13.07
N LEU A 54 -9.86 -0.41 -12.92
CA LEU A 54 -9.01 -0.31 -11.74
C LEU A 54 -8.00 0.82 -11.92
N TYR A 55 -7.94 1.71 -10.94
CA TYR A 55 -7.02 2.83 -10.92
C TYR A 55 -6.23 2.87 -9.62
N ILE A 56 -4.95 3.23 -9.72
CA ILE A 56 -4.06 3.49 -8.58
C ILE A 56 -3.27 4.78 -8.84
N PRO A 57 -2.70 5.44 -7.81
CA PRO A 57 -1.75 6.52 -8.03
C PRO A 57 -0.57 6.07 -8.88
N GLU A 58 -0.12 6.90 -9.82
CA GLU A 58 1.01 6.60 -10.71
C GLU A 58 2.31 6.31 -9.95
N ASP A 59 2.50 6.95 -8.79
CA ASP A 59 3.63 6.73 -7.87
C ASP A 59 3.49 5.45 -7.03
N ALA A 60 2.36 4.74 -7.11
CA ALA A 60 2.17 3.41 -6.55
C ALA A 60 2.37 2.28 -7.58
N PHE A 61 2.56 2.61 -8.87
CA PHE A 61 2.59 1.63 -9.94
C PHE A 61 3.72 0.59 -9.77
N ASP A 62 4.94 1.06 -9.50
CA ASP A 62 6.09 0.16 -9.32
C ASP A 62 5.91 -0.77 -8.13
N THR A 63 5.38 -0.25 -7.01
CA THR A 63 5.04 -1.08 -5.84
C THR A 63 4.00 -2.13 -6.22
N ALA A 64 2.90 -1.73 -6.87
CA ALA A 64 1.83 -2.63 -7.27
C ALA A 64 2.32 -3.76 -8.20
N ILE A 65 3.19 -3.44 -9.16
CA ILE A 65 3.78 -4.45 -10.06
C ILE A 65 4.73 -5.37 -9.31
N TYR A 66 5.55 -4.83 -8.40
CA TYR A 66 6.52 -5.63 -7.66
C TYR A 66 5.88 -6.55 -6.62
N THR A 67 4.76 -6.15 -6.01
CA THR A 67 4.17 -6.87 -4.87
C THR A 67 2.90 -7.65 -5.21
N CYS A 68 2.13 -7.20 -6.20
CA CYS A 68 0.75 -7.68 -6.43
C CYS A 68 0.49 -8.25 -7.83
N SER A 69 1.54 -8.44 -8.64
CA SER A 69 1.45 -9.08 -9.97
C SER A 69 1.78 -10.57 -9.94
#